data_AF-A0A1V4ED46-F1
#
_entry.id   AF-A0A1V4ED46-F1
#
_cell.length_a   1.000
_cell.length_b   1.000
_cell.length_c   1.000
_cell.angle_alpha   90.00
_cell.angle_beta   90.00
_cell.angle_gamma   90.00
#
_symmetry.space_group_name_H-M   'P 1'
#
loop_
_entity.id
_entity.type
_entity.pdbx_description
1 polymer ?
#
loop_
_entity_poly.entity_id
_entity_poly.type
_entity_poly.pdbx_seq_one_letter_code
_entity_poly.pdbx_strand_id
1 'polypeptide(L)'
;MQSADVYLSYSWSEESNALADELDAAFQKRGVVMVRDRRDAGYKASIGRFMERIGEGRCVILVISDAYLKSQSCLFELLQVARHGDFRDRVFPVVLSDARIHRPQDRVGYVRYWEEQIAELDEALKSVSSANLQGFREDMDLYTEIRAQLPGLADILRDMNALTVDLHRESAFTELFEAVLARLAV
;
A
#
# COMPACT_ATOMS: atom_id res chain seq x y z
N MET A 1 7.64 -18.17 -13.65
CA MET A 1 6.30 -17.58 -13.45
C MET A 1 6.42 -16.13 -13.86
N GLN A 2 5.61 -15.66 -14.82
CA GLN A 2 5.64 -14.25 -15.25
C GLN A 2 5.27 -13.33 -14.08
N SER A 3 5.97 -12.20 -13.95
CA SER A 3 5.54 -11.11 -13.07
C SER A 3 4.20 -10.58 -13.57
N ALA A 4 3.30 -10.23 -12.67
CA ALA A 4 2.04 -9.62 -13.09
C ALA A 4 2.28 -8.15 -13.43
N ASP A 5 1.56 -7.66 -14.42
CA ASP A 5 1.75 -6.28 -14.89
C ASP A 5 1.04 -5.26 -13.99
N VAL A 6 -0.02 -5.68 -13.28
CA VAL A 6 -0.85 -4.82 -12.41
C VAL A 6 -1.09 -5.46 -11.05
N TYR A 7 -0.77 -4.73 -9.99
CA TYR A 7 -0.97 -5.13 -8.60
C TYR A 7 -1.98 -4.22 -7.91
N LEU A 8 -2.77 -4.79 -7.00
CA LEU A 8 -3.72 -4.07 -6.17
C LEU A 8 -3.34 -4.23 -4.69
N SER A 9 -2.89 -3.14 -4.07
CA SER A 9 -2.53 -3.05 -2.66
C SER A 9 -3.62 -2.30 -1.89
N TYR A 10 -4.15 -2.90 -0.84
CA TYR A 10 -5.28 -2.37 -0.07
C TYR A 10 -5.31 -2.97 1.33
N SER A 11 -5.92 -2.25 2.28
CA SER A 11 -6.14 -2.76 3.63
C SER A 11 -7.29 -3.76 3.66
N TRP A 12 -7.33 -4.65 4.64
CA TRP A 12 -8.46 -5.60 4.77
C TRP A 12 -9.67 -5.01 5.52
N SER A 13 -9.80 -3.68 5.61
CA SER A 13 -11.04 -3.08 6.08
C SER A 13 -12.20 -3.42 5.14
N GLU A 14 -13.44 -3.38 5.64
CA GLU A 14 -14.63 -3.68 4.84
C GLU A 14 -14.72 -2.79 3.60
N GLU A 15 -14.55 -1.48 3.78
CA GLU A 15 -14.60 -0.49 2.71
C GLU A 15 -13.49 -0.68 1.67
N SER A 16 -12.25 -0.92 2.12
CA SER A 16 -11.12 -1.19 1.23
C SER A 16 -11.32 -2.49 0.44
N ASN A 17 -11.82 -3.55 1.08
CA ASN A 17 -12.14 -4.82 0.41
C ASN A 17 -13.23 -4.63 -0.65
N ALA A 18 -14.32 -3.93 -0.31
CA ALA A 18 -15.42 -3.70 -1.24
C ALA A 18 -14.95 -2.95 -2.49
N LEU A 19 -14.18 -1.87 -2.31
CA LEU A 19 -13.61 -1.12 -3.43
C LEU A 19 -12.59 -1.95 -4.23
N ALA A 20 -11.78 -2.78 -3.57
CA ALA A 20 -10.86 -3.69 -4.25
C ALA A 20 -11.59 -4.74 -5.09
N ASP A 21 -12.72 -5.26 -4.63
CA ASP A 21 -13.59 -6.16 -5.41
C ASP A 21 -14.22 -5.46 -6.61
N GLU A 22 -14.68 -4.20 -6.45
CA GLU A 22 -15.19 -3.39 -7.56
C GLU A 22 -14.13 -3.14 -8.64
N LEU A 23 -12.92 -2.74 -8.23
CA LEU A 23 -11.77 -2.53 -9.13
C LEU A 23 -11.40 -3.81 -9.87
N ASP A 24 -11.28 -4.93 -9.16
CA ASP A 24 -10.96 -6.24 -9.75
C ASP A 24 -11.99 -6.65 -10.81
N ALA A 25 -13.28 -6.52 -10.50
CA ALA A 25 -14.35 -6.79 -11.47
C ALA A 25 -14.31 -5.84 -12.68
N ALA A 26 -14.02 -4.55 -12.46
CA ALA A 26 -13.98 -3.54 -13.51
C ALA A 26 -12.80 -3.75 -14.49
N PHE A 27 -11.64 -4.16 -14.00
CA PHE A 27 -10.46 -4.47 -14.80
C PHE A 27 -10.62 -5.82 -15.53
N GLN A 28 -11.17 -6.84 -14.87
CA GLN A 28 -11.43 -8.14 -15.50
C GLN A 28 -12.41 -8.04 -16.67
N LYS A 29 -13.47 -7.23 -16.54
CA LYS A 29 -14.42 -6.95 -17.65
C LYS A 29 -13.72 -6.36 -18.88
N ARG A 30 -12.56 -5.74 -18.70
CA ARG A 30 -11.75 -5.11 -19.75
C ARG A 30 -10.50 -5.94 -20.10
N GLY A 31 -10.44 -7.20 -19.65
CA GLY A 31 -9.39 -8.15 -20.02
C GLY A 31 -8.07 -8.02 -19.26
N VAL A 32 -8.01 -7.21 -18.19
CA VAL A 32 -6.82 -7.07 -17.35
C VAL A 32 -7.01 -7.84 -16.04
N VAL A 33 -6.09 -8.74 -15.74
CA VAL A 33 -6.08 -9.51 -14.48
C VAL A 33 -5.10 -8.84 -13.52
N MET A 34 -5.61 -8.40 -12.38
CA MET A 34 -4.79 -7.84 -11.30
C MET A 34 -4.40 -8.92 -10.30
N VAL A 35 -3.19 -8.79 -9.74
CA VAL A 35 -2.74 -9.60 -8.60
C VAL A 35 -3.12 -8.91 -7.30
N ARG A 36 -3.68 -9.67 -6.36
CA ARG A 36 -4.08 -9.18 -5.04
C ARG A 36 -3.79 -10.20 -3.93
N ASP A 37 -3.37 -9.71 -2.78
CA ASP A 37 -2.88 -10.49 -1.64
C ASP A 37 -3.84 -11.64 -1.25
N ARG A 38 -5.13 -11.34 -1.07
CA ARG A 38 -6.16 -12.32 -0.68
C ARG A 38 -6.37 -13.48 -1.65
N ARG A 39 -6.06 -13.31 -2.95
CA ARG A 39 -6.21 -14.35 -3.98
C ARG A 39 -4.90 -15.10 -4.24
N ASP A 40 -3.78 -14.38 -4.20
CA ASP A 40 -2.53 -14.86 -4.79
C ASP A 40 -1.44 -15.20 -3.75
N ALA A 41 -1.60 -14.79 -2.49
CA ALA A 41 -0.80 -15.29 -1.38
C ALA A 41 -1.35 -16.66 -0.94
N GLY A 42 -0.92 -17.72 -1.64
CA GLY A 42 -1.28 -19.10 -1.30
C GLY A 42 -0.93 -19.46 0.16
N TYR A 43 -1.67 -20.40 0.75
CA TYR A 43 -1.42 -20.88 2.12
C TYR A 43 0.04 -21.35 2.30
N LYS A 44 0.73 -20.83 3.33
CA LYS A 44 2.18 -21.02 3.61
C LYS A 44 3.15 -20.35 2.64
N ALA A 45 2.68 -19.47 1.74
CA ALA A 45 3.59 -18.65 0.93
C ALA A 45 4.37 -17.66 1.80
N SER A 46 5.60 -17.33 1.38
CA SER A 46 6.39 -16.28 2.03
C SER A 46 5.79 -14.93 1.69
N ILE A 47 5.20 -14.27 2.69
CA ILE A 47 4.64 -12.92 2.59
C ILE A 47 5.72 -11.95 2.09
N GLY A 48 6.94 -12.04 2.62
CA GLY A 48 8.09 -11.22 2.17
C GLY A 48 8.39 -11.36 0.67
N ARG A 49 8.46 -12.60 0.14
CA ARG A 49 8.67 -12.79 -1.31
C ARG A 49 7.49 -12.33 -2.17
N PHE A 50 6.27 -12.40 -1.63
CA PHE A 50 5.11 -11.89 -2.34
C PHE A 50 5.16 -10.36 -2.44
N MET A 51 5.52 -9.70 -1.34
CA MET A 51 5.63 -8.23 -1.26
C MET A 51 6.82 -7.68 -2.08
N GLU A 52 7.96 -8.40 -2.14
CA GLU A 52 9.05 -8.08 -3.07
C GLU A 52 8.57 -8.07 -4.53
N ARG A 53 7.72 -9.05 -4.91
CA ARG A 53 7.16 -9.11 -6.27
C ARG A 53 6.22 -7.95 -6.58
N ILE A 54 5.45 -7.46 -5.60
CA ILE A 54 4.63 -6.24 -5.78
C ILE A 54 5.55 -5.04 -6.05
N GLY A 55 6.68 -4.98 -5.35
CA GLY A 55 7.73 -3.99 -5.56
C GLY A 55 8.27 -3.95 -7.00
N GLU A 56 8.20 -5.05 -7.76
CA GLU A 56 8.62 -5.13 -9.17
C GLU A 56 7.50 -4.82 -10.18
N GLY A 57 6.25 -4.67 -9.72
CA GLY A 57 5.09 -4.51 -10.60
C GLY A 57 5.14 -3.26 -11.47
N ARG A 58 4.76 -3.38 -12.75
CA ARG A 58 4.78 -2.22 -13.68
C ARG A 58 3.74 -1.16 -13.31
N CYS A 59 2.58 -1.60 -12.81
CA CYS A 59 1.53 -0.74 -12.28
C CYS A 59 1.09 -1.25 -10.90
N VAL A 60 0.96 -0.34 -9.94
CA VAL A 60 0.49 -0.64 -8.58
C VAL A 60 -0.64 0.31 -8.23
N ILE A 61 -1.85 -0.22 -8.16
CA ILE A 61 -3.03 0.50 -7.71
C ILE A 61 -3.08 0.42 -6.18
N LEU A 62 -3.09 1.58 -5.52
CA LEU A 62 -3.14 1.68 -4.06
C LEU A 62 -4.52 2.15 -3.62
N VAL A 63 -5.26 1.33 -2.86
CA VAL A 63 -6.47 1.78 -2.17
C VAL A 63 -6.08 2.28 -0.78
N ILE A 64 -5.98 3.59 -0.63
CA ILE A 64 -5.45 4.25 0.57
C ILE A 64 -6.60 4.59 1.50
N SER A 65 -6.62 3.99 2.69
CA SER A 65 -7.54 4.25 3.81
C SER A 65 -6.77 4.63 5.08
N ASP A 66 -7.47 4.99 6.15
CA ASP A 66 -6.83 5.15 7.47
C ASP A 66 -6.18 3.84 7.93
N ALA A 67 -6.87 2.72 7.70
CA ALA A 67 -6.36 1.39 8.01
C ALA A 67 -5.13 1.01 7.19
N TYR A 68 -5.05 1.44 5.92
CA TYR A 68 -3.86 1.25 5.08
C TYR A 68 -2.64 1.94 5.69
N LEU A 69 -2.78 3.20 6.11
CA LEU A 69 -1.71 4.03 6.66
C LEU A 69 -1.28 3.64 8.09
N LYS A 70 -1.99 2.70 8.70
CA LYS A 70 -1.69 2.10 10.01
C LYS A 70 -1.33 0.62 9.93
N SER A 71 -1.31 0.04 8.73
CA SER A 71 -1.02 -1.37 8.52
C SER A 71 0.46 -1.58 8.18
N GLN A 72 1.15 -2.38 9.00
CA GLN A 72 2.54 -2.80 8.75
C GLN A 72 2.69 -3.42 7.35
N SER A 73 1.79 -4.35 6.99
CA SER A 73 1.83 -5.04 5.70
C SER A 73 1.66 -4.08 4.52
N CYS A 74 0.67 -3.17 4.60
CA CYS A 74 0.40 -2.22 3.52
C CYS A 74 1.56 -1.23 3.33
N LEU A 75 2.12 -0.72 4.43
CA LEU A 75 3.24 0.21 4.34
C LEU A 75 4.55 -0.48 3.98
N PHE A 76 4.74 -1.75 4.33
CA PHE A 76 5.85 -2.54 3.81
C PHE A 76 5.79 -2.64 2.28
N GLU A 77 4.61 -2.95 1.71
CA GLU A 77 4.41 -2.97 0.26
C GLU A 77 4.71 -1.62 -0.37
N LEU A 78 4.18 -0.53 0.22
CA LEU A 78 4.44 0.83 -0.24
C LEU A 78 5.94 1.15 -0.28
N LEU A 79 6.68 0.76 0.75
CA LEU A 79 8.13 0.91 0.82
C LEU A 79 8.85 0.11 -0.27
N GLN A 80 8.42 -1.13 -0.55
CA GLN A 80 8.99 -1.90 -1.66
C GLN A 80 8.77 -1.18 -2.99
N VAL A 81 7.54 -0.72 -3.26
CA VAL A 81 7.25 0.03 -4.49
C VAL A 81 8.14 1.26 -4.63
N ALA A 82 8.35 2.01 -3.54
CA ALA A 82 9.22 3.18 -3.52
C ALA A 82 10.70 2.85 -3.79
N ARG A 83 11.21 1.73 -3.26
CA ARG A 83 12.60 1.29 -3.45
C ARG A 83 12.92 0.89 -4.88
N HIS A 84 11.94 0.44 -5.65
CA HIS A 84 12.11 0.02 -7.04
C HIS A 84 12.02 1.18 -8.06
N GLY A 85 12.01 2.44 -7.60
CA GLY A 85 12.05 3.62 -8.48
C GLY A 85 10.74 3.87 -9.24
N ASP A 86 10.71 4.96 -10.01
CA ASP A 86 9.57 5.42 -10.82
C ASP A 86 8.23 5.45 -10.07
N PHE A 87 8.28 5.73 -8.76
CA PHE A 87 7.14 5.60 -7.85
C PHE A 87 5.90 6.33 -8.37
N ARG A 88 6.07 7.60 -8.79
CA ARG A 88 4.97 8.44 -9.28
C ARG A 88 4.34 7.89 -10.58
N ASP A 89 5.13 7.25 -11.43
CA ASP A 89 4.66 6.74 -12.72
C ASP A 89 4.05 5.34 -12.61
N ARG A 90 4.43 4.59 -11.58
CA ARG A 90 3.98 3.21 -11.34
C ARG A 90 2.78 3.15 -10.40
N VAL A 91 2.62 4.14 -9.52
CA VAL A 91 1.57 4.18 -8.51
C VAL A 91 0.31 4.86 -9.04
N PHE A 92 -0.82 4.22 -8.82
CA PHE A 92 -2.15 4.74 -9.16
C PHE A 92 -2.98 4.80 -7.87
N PRO A 93 -2.96 5.94 -7.14
CA PRO A 93 -3.63 6.03 -5.85
C PRO A 93 -5.14 6.24 -6.02
N VAL A 94 -5.92 5.50 -5.24
CA VAL A 94 -7.36 5.66 -5.03
C VAL A 94 -7.57 5.90 -3.54
N VAL A 95 -7.89 7.14 -3.18
CA VAL A 95 -7.91 7.59 -1.78
C VAL A 95 -9.34 7.53 -1.24
N LEU A 96 -9.56 6.72 -0.20
CA LEU A 96 -10.82 6.66 0.53
C LEU A 96 -11.00 7.90 1.42
N SER A 97 -12.25 8.24 1.74
CA SER A 97 -12.58 9.45 2.51
C SER A 97 -12.03 9.46 3.94
N ASP A 98 -11.73 8.28 4.50
CA ASP A 98 -11.16 8.12 5.84
C ASP A 98 -9.64 8.34 5.85
N ALA A 99 -8.96 8.28 4.69
CA ALA A 99 -7.53 8.55 4.58
C ALA A 99 -7.22 10.03 4.71
N ARG A 100 -6.61 10.42 5.83
CA ARG A 100 -6.39 11.84 6.17
C ARG A 100 -5.03 12.35 5.70
N ILE A 101 -4.74 12.23 4.41
CA ILE A 101 -3.43 12.59 3.84
C ILE A 101 -3.32 14.03 3.33
N HIS A 102 -4.44 14.74 3.15
CA HIS A 102 -4.41 16.07 2.52
C HIS A 102 -4.01 17.19 3.49
N ARG A 103 -4.43 17.12 4.76
CA ARG A 103 -4.08 18.16 5.74
C ARG A 103 -2.76 17.81 6.42
N PRO A 104 -1.83 18.76 6.58
CA PRO A 104 -0.56 18.49 7.24
C PRO A 104 -0.75 18.05 8.70
N GLN A 105 -1.73 18.61 9.42
CA GLN A 105 -2.01 18.23 10.82
C GLN A 105 -2.46 16.77 10.94
N ASP A 106 -3.23 16.29 9.97
CA ASP A 106 -3.70 14.90 9.97
C ASP A 106 -2.57 13.93 9.65
N ARG A 107 -1.67 14.28 8.71
CA ARG A 107 -0.46 13.50 8.41
C ARG A 107 0.47 13.35 9.62
N VAL A 108 0.59 14.39 10.45
CA VAL A 108 1.31 14.30 11.73
C VAL A 108 0.68 13.24 12.64
N GLY A 109 -0.63 13.01 12.54
CA GLY A 109 -1.32 11.93 13.24
C GLY A 109 -0.78 10.53 12.89
N TYR A 110 -0.48 10.26 11.62
CA TYR A 110 0.14 8.99 11.21
C TYR A 110 1.59 8.88 11.66
N VAL A 111 2.34 10.00 11.66
CA VAL A 111 3.71 10.01 12.22
C VAL A 111 3.68 9.64 13.69
N ARG A 112 2.81 10.29 14.47
CA ARG A 112 2.64 9.99 15.90
C ARG A 112 2.24 8.54 16.12
N TYR A 113 1.31 8.00 15.33
CA TYR A 113 0.91 6.60 15.44
C TYR A 113 2.12 5.65 15.32
N TRP A 114 2.98 5.84 14.32
CA TRP A 114 4.16 4.98 14.16
C TRP A 114 5.24 5.24 15.22
N GLU A 115 5.38 6.46 15.72
CA GLU A 115 6.23 6.75 16.88
C GLU A 115 5.74 6.04 18.15
N GLU A 116 4.43 5.96 18.36
CA GLU A 116 3.80 5.20 19.46
C GLU A 116 4.07 3.69 19.30
N GLN A 117 3.90 3.13 18.10
CA GLN A 117 4.18 1.70 17.83
C GLN A 117 5.66 1.34 18.07
N ILE A 118 6.60 2.23 17.68
CA ILE A 118 8.03 2.07 17.97
C ILE A 118 8.28 2.05 19.48
N ALA A 119 7.71 3.02 20.21
CA ALA A 119 7.90 3.12 21.65
C ALA A 119 7.31 1.90 22.40
N GLU A 120 6.13 1.43 21.99
CA GLU A 120 5.49 0.24 22.55
C GLU A 120 6.35 -1.01 22.37
N LEU A 121 6.88 -1.24 21.16
CA LEU A 121 7.76 -2.39 20.90
C LEU A 121 9.10 -2.28 21.64
N ASP A 122 9.68 -1.07 21.73
CA ASP A 122 10.94 -0.84 22.44
C ASP A 122 10.80 -1.15 23.94
N GLU A 123 9.73 -0.67 24.57
CA GLU A 123 9.44 -0.98 25.98
C GLU A 123 9.16 -2.47 26.20
N ALA A 124 8.43 -3.13 25.29
CA ALA A 124 8.22 -4.57 25.36
C ALA A 124 9.55 -5.35 25.27
N LEU A 125 10.46 -4.95 24.38
CA LEU A 125 11.76 -5.59 24.21
C LEU A 125 12.70 -5.39 25.40
N LYS A 126 12.61 -4.28 26.13
CA LYS A 126 13.37 -4.05 27.37
C LYS A 126 12.96 -5.01 28.50
N SER A 127 11.77 -5.60 28.44
CA SER A 127 11.27 -6.53 29.46
C SER A 127 11.82 -7.95 29.35
N VAL A 128 12.56 -8.26 28.27
CA VAL A 128 13.11 -9.60 27.99
C VAL A 128 14.63 -9.56 27.85
N SER A 129 15.26 -10.75 27.83
CA SER A 129 16.70 -10.87 27.55
C SER A 129 17.03 -10.41 26.12
N SER A 130 18.19 -9.78 25.94
CA SER A 130 18.66 -9.33 24.62
C SER A 130 19.07 -10.47 23.66
N ALA A 131 19.10 -11.72 24.13
CA ALA A 131 19.44 -12.89 23.34
C ALA A 131 18.26 -13.37 22.49
N ASN A 132 18.53 -13.81 21.25
CA ASN A 132 17.58 -14.46 20.35
C ASN A 132 16.32 -13.62 20.00
N LEU A 133 16.48 -12.31 19.83
CA LEU A 133 15.39 -11.38 19.46
C LEU A 133 15.14 -11.27 17.94
N GLN A 134 15.47 -12.31 17.17
CA GLN A 134 15.20 -12.33 15.73
C GLN A 134 13.67 -12.32 15.48
N GLY A 135 13.23 -11.67 14.42
CA GLY A 135 11.85 -11.32 14.12
C GLY A 135 11.48 -9.95 14.69
N PHE A 136 11.67 -9.76 16.00
CA PHE A 136 11.30 -8.50 16.65
C PHE A 136 12.18 -7.31 16.26
N ARG A 137 13.48 -7.56 16.00
CA ARG A 137 14.39 -6.52 15.51
C ARG A 137 14.03 -6.10 14.09
N GLU A 138 13.67 -7.06 13.24
CA GLU A 138 13.22 -6.79 11.88
C GLU A 138 11.91 -5.98 11.87
N ASP A 139 10.97 -6.27 12.78
CA ASP A 139 9.75 -5.45 12.95
C ASP A 139 10.09 -4.03 13.43
N MET A 140 11.02 -3.88 14.38
CA MET A 140 11.49 -2.58 14.85
C MET A 140 12.15 -1.75 13.74
N ASP A 141 13.00 -2.38 12.92
CA ASP A 141 13.65 -1.75 11.78
C ASP A 141 12.60 -1.30 10.75
N LEU A 142 11.59 -2.13 10.49
CA LEU A 142 10.48 -1.80 9.60
C LEU A 142 9.65 -0.61 10.13
N TYR A 143 9.28 -0.60 11.41
CA TYR A 143 8.51 0.51 11.99
C TYR A 143 9.29 1.82 11.89
N THR A 144 10.60 1.76 12.17
CA THR A 144 11.49 2.92 12.06
C THR A 144 11.58 3.43 10.62
N GLU A 145 11.69 2.53 9.64
CA GLU A 145 11.70 2.90 8.23
C GLU A 145 10.36 3.49 7.77
N ILE A 146 9.25 2.85 8.14
CA ILE A 146 7.90 3.37 7.87
C ILE A 146 7.79 4.80 8.39
N ARG A 147 8.11 5.03 9.67
CA ARG A 147 8.07 6.35 10.28
C ARG A 147 8.92 7.36 9.53
N ALA A 148 10.11 6.97 9.07
CA ALA A 148 11.04 7.85 8.38
C ALA A 148 10.54 8.24 6.97
N GLN A 149 9.94 7.31 6.23
CA GLN A 149 9.57 7.49 4.82
C GLN A 149 8.13 7.96 4.62
N LEU A 150 7.22 7.59 5.52
CA LEU A 150 5.78 7.85 5.39
C LEU A 150 5.44 9.34 5.14
N PRO A 151 6.06 10.34 5.81
CA PRO A 151 5.77 11.74 5.52
C PRO A 151 6.02 12.13 4.06
N GLY A 152 7.14 11.68 3.50
CA GLY A 152 7.52 11.98 2.11
C GLY A 152 6.65 11.24 1.11
N LEU A 153 6.38 9.95 1.34
CA LEU A 153 5.48 9.17 0.50
C LEU A 153 4.05 9.72 0.53
N ALA A 154 3.54 10.09 1.71
CA ALA A 154 2.23 10.72 1.84
C ALA A 154 2.17 12.10 1.16
N ASP A 155 3.28 12.83 1.09
CA ASP A 155 3.39 14.09 0.35
C ASP A 155 3.32 13.89 -1.17
N ILE A 156 3.95 12.83 -1.68
CA ILE A 156 3.82 12.44 -3.09
C ILE A 156 2.38 12.02 -3.39
N LEU A 157 1.81 11.13 -2.58
CA LEU A 157 0.47 10.57 -2.79
C LEU A 157 -0.63 11.65 -2.76
N ARG A 158 -0.53 12.65 -1.89
CA ARG A 158 -1.52 13.75 -1.83
C ARG A 158 -1.40 14.73 -3.00
N ASP A 159 -0.23 14.81 -3.63
CA ASP A 159 0.06 15.70 -4.77
C ASP A 159 -0.31 15.03 -6.10
N MET A 160 -0.47 13.71 -6.10
CA MET A 160 -1.07 12.99 -7.21
C MET A 160 -2.57 13.32 -7.26
N ASN A 161 -3.06 13.69 -8.45
CA ASN A 161 -4.48 13.91 -8.67
C ASN A 161 -5.22 12.56 -8.65
N ALA A 162 -5.54 12.08 -7.46
CA ALA A 162 -6.45 10.97 -7.26
C ALA A 162 -7.88 11.52 -7.42
N LEU A 163 -8.61 11.07 -8.45
CA LEU A 163 -10.05 11.34 -8.50
C LEU A 163 -10.69 10.79 -7.22
N THR A 164 -11.76 11.42 -6.76
CA THR A 164 -12.52 10.87 -5.63
C THR A 164 -13.09 9.51 -6.02
N VAL A 165 -13.34 8.66 -5.03
CA VAL A 165 -13.94 7.33 -5.25
C VAL A 165 -15.28 7.45 -6.00
N ASP A 166 -16.07 8.47 -5.70
CA ASP A 166 -17.35 8.71 -6.37
C ASP A 166 -17.16 9.02 -7.86
N LEU A 167 -16.20 9.89 -8.20
CA LEU A 167 -15.87 10.19 -9.60
C LEU A 167 -15.36 8.95 -10.34
N HIS A 168 -14.55 8.11 -9.67
CA HIS A 168 -14.14 6.83 -10.22
C HIS A 168 -15.31 5.88 -10.44
N ARG A 169 -16.30 5.83 -9.53
CA ARG A 169 -17.48 4.97 -9.69
C ARG A 169 -18.41 5.47 -10.81
N GLU A 170 -18.59 6.78 -10.94
CA GLU A 170 -19.39 7.40 -12.00
C GLU A 170 -18.88 7.03 -13.40
N SER A 171 -17.56 6.99 -13.59
CA SER A 171 -16.94 6.60 -14.86
C SER A 171 -16.68 5.09 -14.99
N ALA A 172 -17.12 4.27 -14.03
CA ALA A 172 -16.78 2.86 -13.93
C ALA A 172 -15.26 2.58 -14.00
N PHE A 173 -14.46 3.44 -13.36
CA PHE A 173 -13.00 3.40 -13.26
C PHE A 173 -12.28 3.61 -14.59
N THR A 174 -12.88 4.32 -15.55
CA THR A 174 -12.35 4.44 -16.91
C THR A 174 -11.03 5.22 -16.95
N GLU A 175 -10.92 6.36 -16.27
CA GLU A 175 -9.68 7.16 -16.24
C GLU A 175 -8.53 6.40 -15.58
N LEU A 176 -8.82 5.67 -14.50
CA LEU A 176 -7.83 4.81 -13.84
C LEU A 176 -7.36 3.70 -14.78
N PHE A 177 -8.29 3.05 -15.47
CA PHE A 177 -7.98 1.97 -16.41
C PHE A 177 -7.14 2.48 -17.59
N GLU A 178 -7.51 3.62 -18.18
CA GLU A 178 -6.75 4.22 -19.29
C GLU A 178 -5.34 4.63 -18.86
N ALA A 179 -5.19 5.21 -17.66
CA ALA A 179 -3.88 5.57 -17.12
C ALA A 179 -2.98 4.34 -16.90
N VAL A 180 -3.55 3.24 -16.38
CA VAL A 180 -2.83 1.97 -16.23
C VAL A 180 -2.44 1.40 -17.60
N LEU A 181 -3.35 1.36 -18.58
CA LEU A 181 -3.02 0.86 -19.92
C LEU A 181 -1.95 1.69 -20.61
N ALA A 182 -2.00 3.02 -20.49
CA ALA A 182 -0.99 3.90 -21.04
C ALA A 182 0.40 3.56 -20.48
N ARG A 183 0.49 3.26 -19.17
CA ARG A 183 1.76 2.85 -18.53
C ARG A 183 2.22 1.46 -18.98
N LEU A 184 1.30 0.52 -19.21
CA LEU A 184 1.63 -0.83 -19.70
C LEU A 184 2.13 -0.83 -21.15
N ALA A 185 1.83 0.20 -21.93
CA ALA A 185 2.30 0.37 -23.29
C ALA A 185 3.76 0.89 -23.40
N VAL A 186 4.36 1.34 -22.28
CA VAL A 186 5.73 1.87 -22.18
C VAL A 186 6.66 0.89 -21.47
#